data_AF-A0A8S1E7B6-F1
#
_entry.id   AF-A0A8S1E7B6-F1
#
_cell.length_a   1.000
_cell.length_b   1.000
_cell.length_c   1.000
_cell.angle_alpha   90.00
_cell.angle_beta   90.00
_cell.angle_gamma   90.00
#
_symmetry.space_group_name_H-M   'P 1'
#
loop_
_entity.id
_entity.type
_entity.pdbx_description
1 polymer ?
#
loop_
_entity_poly.entity_id
_entity_poly.type
_entity_poly.pdbx_seq_one_letter_code
_entity_poly.pdbx_strand_id
1 'polypeptide(L)'
;MEADKSEQKVTVWMSERSSYVENFPGVIFRIKNASQFGKNVLNMDDGPKNIQELPWESLFKLRPTVIELVFGRNPWPQIIYYLEDNYSDEQIALFFERVKILSLRQTDVNAKNLMKLLERFTLLAGFTCSETNFNRAEWAMIMKQLRKLNLRGIDLSQNVVQETYDYLDVSLLKLSGNPGVDITEFTKGIELVTVRTLIVEELFYEPADAGRIFLSHICATFPRLRTLIWDWNVIDPEIVINDDTKEIVKQIGTVATELALEALAVVAYTPNDETKYSIQQVARILTSYTPNVQLHQFSSKGISNGKHNFSIVIAGTNLHIRRQIMQMYIEERSTMPPIGKLLQLNANEIPQIYPALTIDFAGFDNDHVKQVLNFEANAK
;
A
#
# COMPACT_ATOMS: atom_id res chain seq x y z
N MET A 1 -39.40 -2.11 -26.62
CA MET A 1 -38.75 -0.79 -26.52
C MET A 1 -37.65 -0.94 -25.49
N GLU A 2 -36.48 -1.40 -25.94
CA GLU A 2 -35.26 -1.35 -25.13
C GLU A 2 -34.85 0.12 -25.08
N ALA A 3 -34.90 0.71 -23.89
CA ALA A 3 -34.29 2.02 -23.68
C ALA A 3 -32.79 1.87 -23.99
N ASP A 4 -32.30 2.77 -24.84
CA ASP A 4 -30.92 2.90 -25.25
C ASP A 4 -30.02 2.99 -24.00
N LYS A 5 -29.38 1.89 -23.60
CA LYS A 5 -28.54 1.80 -22.39
C LYS A 5 -27.25 2.64 -22.51
N SER A 6 -27.10 3.49 -23.52
CA SER A 6 -25.85 4.16 -23.91
C SER A 6 -25.65 5.58 -23.34
N GLU A 7 -26.59 6.16 -22.58
CA GLU A 7 -26.52 7.59 -22.21
C GLU A 7 -26.11 7.93 -20.77
N GLN A 8 -25.91 6.97 -19.86
CA GLN A 8 -25.53 7.30 -18.48
C GLN A 8 -24.14 7.95 -18.45
N LYS A 9 -24.12 9.28 -18.27
CA LYS A 9 -22.90 10.04 -18.01
C LYS A 9 -22.58 10.00 -16.52
N VAL A 10 -21.29 10.04 -16.20
CA VAL A 10 -20.81 10.11 -14.82
C VAL A 10 -19.73 11.19 -14.71
N THR A 11 -19.75 11.92 -13.59
CA THR A 11 -18.79 12.94 -13.24
C THR A 11 -17.64 12.30 -12.49
N VAL A 12 -16.44 12.39 -13.05
CA VAL A 12 -15.22 11.83 -12.48
C VAL A 12 -14.14 12.89 -12.34
N TRP A 13 -13.21 12.68 -11.41
CA TRP A 13 -11.92 13.35 -11.47
C TRP A 13 -10.92 12.41 -12.15
N MET A 14 -10.05 12.97 -13.00
CA MET A 14 -9.01 12.20 -13.67
C MET A 14 -7.65 12.86 -13.47
N SER A 15 -6.62 12.09 -13.14
CA SER A 15 -5.27 12.62 -13.05
C SER A 15 -4.82 13.21 -14.39
N GLU A 16 -4.19 14.40 -14.36
CA GLU A 16 -3.57 14.96 -15.55
C GLU A 16 -2.45 14.06 -16.08
N ARG A 17 -2.34 13.99 -17.41
CA ARG A 17 -1.29 13.22 -18.07
C ARG A 17 -0.03 14.05 -18.15
N SER A 18 1.05 13.58 -17.53
CA SER A 18 2.39 14.14 -17.74
C SER A 18 2.90 13.90 -19.16
N SER A 19 2.46 12.81 -19.81
CA SER A 19 2.77 12.47 -21.19
C SER A 19 1.55 11.85 -21.88
N TYR A 20 1.23 12.35 -23.08
CA TYR A 20 0.19 11.79 -23.95
C TYR A 20 0.69 10.66 -24.85
N VAL A 21 2.01 10.40 -24.84
CA VAL A 21 2.68 9.43 -25.71
C VAL A 21 3.09 8.16 -24.96
N GLU A 22 3.27 8.25 -23.64
CA GLU A 22 3.62 7.08 -22.82
C GLU A 22 2.41 6.17 -22.62
N ASN A 23 2.65 4.86 -22.81
CA ASN A 23 1.65 3.85 -22.52
C ASN A 23 1.56 3.65 -21.00
N PHE A 24 0.35 3.70 -20.45
CA PHE A 24 0.12 3.40 -19.04
C PHE A 24 -0.27 1.93 -18.91
N PRO A 25 0.50 1.11 -18.19
CA PRO A 25 0.19 -0.31 -18.10
C PRO A 25 -1.06 -0.60 -17.24
N GLY A 26 -1.55 0.37 -16.46
CA GLY A 26 -2.69 0.20 -15.56
C GLY A 26 -3.61 1.41 -15.40
N VAL A 27 -4.77 1.15 -14.81
CA VAL A 27 -5.78 2.14 -14.42
C VAL A 27 -6.11 1.93 -12.94
N ILE A 28 -6.02 2.99 -12.15
CA ILE A 28 -6.46 3.03 -10.76
C ILE A 28 -7.87 3.59 -10.75
N PHE A 29 -8.85 2.74 -10.41
CA PHE A 29 -10.23 3.16 -10.24
C PHE A 29 -10.51 3.33 -8.75
N ARG A 30 -10.55 4.60 -8.32
CA ARG A 30 -10.73 5.01 -6.93
C ARG A 30 -12.18 5.41 -6.70
N ILE A 31 -12.81 4.78 -5.74
CA ILE A 31 -14.22 4.94 -5.43
C ILE A 31 -14.32 5.61 -4.07
N LYS A 32 -14.83 6.85 -4.05
CA LYS A 32 -14.83 7.70 -2.86
C LYS A 32 -15.89 8.79 -2.91
N ASN A 33 -16.10 9.48 -1.79
CA ASN A 33 -16.99 10.64 -1.74
C ASN A 33 -16.48 11.80 -2.62
N ALA A 34 -17.39 12.53 -3.28
CA ALA A 34 -17.07 13.66 -4.17
C ALA A 34 -16.24 14.77 -3.48
N SER A 35 -16.42 14.97 -2.17
CA SER A 35 -15.62 15.92 -1.36
C SER A 35 -14.12 15.60 -1.32
N GLN A 36 -13.74 14.37 -1.68
CA GLN A 36 -12.34 13.94 -1.67
C GLN A 36 -11.74 13.83 -3.07
N PHE A 37 -12.44 14.29 -4.12
CA PHE A 37 -11.94 14.28 -5.50
C PHE A 37 -10.59 14.99 -5.64
N GLY A 38 -9.68 14.34 -6.37
CA GLY A 38 -8.31 14.79 -6.56
C GLY A 38 -7.39 14.57 -5.37
N LYS A 39 -7.85 13.95 -4.27
CA LYS A 39 -6.97 13.55 -3.17
C LYS A 39 -6.59 12.08 -3.21
N ASN A 40 -5.32 11.77 -2.96
CA ASN A 40 -4.83 10.40 -2.89
C ASN A 40 -5.28 9.70 -1.59
N VAL A 41 -4.87 8.44 -1.44
CA VAL A 41 -5.20 7.61 -0.26
C VAL A 41 -4.62 8.16 1.05
N LEU A 42 -3.64 9.06 1.00
CA LEU A 42 -3.05 9.75 2.16
C LEU A 42 -3.72 11.12 2.42
N ASN A 43 -4.85 11.40 1.76
CA ASN A 43 -5.56 12.68 1.83
C ASN A 43 -4.70 13.89 1.37
N MET A 44 -3.70 13.65 0.53
CA MET A 44 -2.89 14.70 -0.12
C MET A 44 -3.41 14.96 -1.53
N ASP A 45 -3.29 16.20 -2.01
CA ASP A 45 -3.69 16.54 -3.38
C ASP A 45 -2.83 15.76 -4.40
N ASP A 46 -3.50 15.01 -5.28
CA ASP A 46 -2.95 14.12 -6.31
C ASP A 46 -2.79 14.83 -7.67
N GLY A 47 -2.94 16.15 -7.67
CA GLY A 47 -2.89 17.02 -8.85
C GLY A 47 -4.05 18.03 -8.89
N PRO A 48 -4.12 18.87 -9.93
CA PRO A 48 -5.21 19.82 -10.11
C PRO A 48 -6.56 19.09 -10.26
N LYS A 49 -7.66 19.75 -9.86
CA LYS A 49 -9.03 19.22 -10.00
C LYS A 49 -9.44 19.19 -11.48
N ASN A 50 -9.14 18.11 -12.19
CA ASN A 50 -9.55 17.88 -13.58
C ASN A 50 -10.83 17.03 -13.61
N ILE A 51 -11.97 17.71 -13.50
CA ILE A 51 -13.31 17.11 -13.49
C ILE A 51 -13.80 16.93 -14.92
N GLN A 52 -14.27 15.72 -15.25
CA GLN A 52 -14.77 15.37 -16.57
C GLN A 52 -16.11 14.65 -16.46
N GLU A 53 -16.99 14.90 -17.42
CA GLU A 53 -18.20 14.10 -17.62
C GLU A 53 -17.95 13.13 -18.76
N LEU A 54 -18.05 11.83 -18.45
CA LEU A 54 -17.80 10.76 -19.42
C LEU A 54 -18.98 9.78 -19.45
N PRO A 55 -19.29 9.18 -20.60
CA PRO A 55 -20.19 8.03 -20.64
C PRO A 55 -19.63 6.89 -19.77
N TRP A 56 -20.47 6.27 -18.93
CA TRP A 56 -20.05 5.15 -18.07
C TRP A 56 -19.39 4.02 -18.88
N GLU A 57 -19.92 3.72 -20.07
CA GLU A 57 -19.33 2.76 -21.02
C GLU A 57 -17.87 3.03 -21.35
N SER A 58 -17.45 4.31 -21.33
CA SER A 58 -16.05 4.67 -21.55
C SER A 58 -15.17 4.25 -20.38
N LEU A 59 -15.66 4.43 -19.14
CA LEU A 59 -14.95 3.96 -17.94
C LEU A 59 -14.94 2.43 -17.85
N PHE A 60 -16.05 1.79 -18.20
CA PHE A 60 -16.17 0.33 -18.22
C PHE A 60 -15.11 -0.31 -19.12
N LYS A 61 -14.82 0.31 -20.28
CA LYS A 61 -13.80 -0.18 -21.21
C LYS A 61 -12.36 -0.03 -20.71
N LEU A 62 -12.09 0.81 -19.71
CA LEU A 62 -10.73 1.03 -19.20
C LEU A 62 -10.19 -0.17 -18.42
N ARG A 63 -11.07 -1.03 -17.88
CA ARG A 63 -10.74 -2.27 -17.14
C ARG A 63 -9.68 -2.04 -16.06
N PRO A 64 -10.06 -1.70 -14.82
CA PRO A 64 -9.12 -1.33 -13.78
C PRO A 64 -8.09 -2.43 -13.49
N THR A 65 -6.87 -2.02 -13.21
CA THR A 65 -5.82 -2.89 -12.65
C THR A 65 -5.72 -2.76 -11.14
N VAL A 66 -6.15 -1.62 -10.60
CA VAL A 66 -6.22 -1.34 -9.17
C VAL A 66 -7.60 -0.80 -8.85
N ILE A 67 -8.21 -1.32 -7.79
CA ILE A 67 -9.42 -0.76 -7.20
C ILE A 67 -9.08 -0.23 -5.82
N GLU A 68 -9.45 1.03 -5.57
CA GLU A 68 -9.29 1.67 -4.27
C GLU A 68 -10.66 2.08 -3.74
N LEU A 69 -11.13 1.47 -2.65
CA LEU A 69 -12.32 1.90 -1.91
C LEU A 69 -11.85 2.77 -0.76
N VAL A 70 -12.02 4.08 -0.88
CA VAL A 70 -11.41 5.03 0.04
C VAL A 70 -12.37 6.07 0.56
N PHE A 71 -12.15 6.46 1.82
CA PHE A 71 -13.01 7.35 2.59
C PHE A 71 -14.42 6.77 2.82
N GLY A 72 -15.07 7.26 3.88
CA GLY A 72 -16.44 6.88 4.23
C GLY A 72 -17.46 7.41 3.23
N ARG A 73 -18.66 6.81 3.21
CA ARG A 73 -19.77 7.18 2.32
C ARG A 73 -19.37 7.14 0.84
N ASN A 74 -18.53 6.19 0.46
CA ASN A 74 -18.19 5.96 -0.93
C ASN A 74 -19.34 5.20 -1.64
N PRO A 75 -19.51 5.39 -2.96
CA PRO A 75 -20.65 4.86 -3.71
C PRO A 75 -20.46 3.39 -4.13
N TRP A 76 -19.59 2.61 -3.48
CA TRP A 76 -19.32 1.22 -3.87
C TRP A 76 -20.59 0.37 -4.04
N PRO A 77 -21.58 0.41 -3.11
CA PRO A 77 -22.81 -0.37 -3.28
C PRO A 77 -23.56 -0.01 -4.57
N GLN A 78 -23.55 1.28 -4.96
CA GLN A 78 -24.22 1.73 -6.18
C GLN A 78 -23.59 1.11 -7.43
N ILE A 79 -22.26 0.95 -7.45
CA ILE A 79 -21.54 0.30 -8.57
C ILE A 79 -21.96 -1.16 -8.68
N ILE A 80 -22.00 -1.90 -7.57
CA ILE A 80 -22.44 -3.31 -7.58
C ILE A 80 -23.84 -3.42 -8.18
N TYR A 81 -24.80 -2.67 -7.65
CA TYR A 81 -26.19 -2.77 -8.12
C TYR A 81 -26.31 -2.36 -9.58
N TYR A 82 -25.66 -1.27 -9.97
CA TYR A 82 -25.66 -0.82 -11.36
C TYR A 82 -25.07 -1.88 -12.29
N LEU A 83 -23.97 -2.52 -11.90
CA LEU A 83 -23.36 -3.60 -12.66
C LEU A 83 -24.30 -4.81 -12.79
N GLU A 84 -24.85 -5.29 -11.68
CA GLU A 84 -25.76 -6.44 -11.63
C GLU A 84 -27.06 -6.21 -12.42
N ASP A 85 -27.58 -4.98 -12.45
CA ASP A 85 -28.83 -4.63 -13.14
C ASP A 85 -28.64 -4.41 -14.66
N ASN A 86 -27.45 -3.97 -15.09
CA ASN A 86 -27.24 -3.51 -16.46
C ASN A 86 -26.40 -4.46 -17.32
N TYR A 87 -25.57 -5.30 -16.72
CA TYR A 87 -24.59 -6.15 -17.41
C TYR A 87 -24.75 -7.63 -17.06
N SER A 88 -24.35 -8.48 -18.00
CA SER A 88 -24.21 -9.93 -17.76
C SER A 88 -23.02 -10.24 -16.84
N ASP A 89 -23.03 -11.41 -16.21
CA ASP A 89 -21.91 -11.87 -15.38
C ASP A 89 -20.59 -11.92 -16.17
N GLU A 90 -20.63 -12.28 -17.47
CA GLU A 90 -19.45 -12.28 -18.34
C GLU A 90 -18.89 -10.87 -18.55
N GLN A 91 -19.75 -9.87 -18.74
CA GLN A 91 -19.32 -8.47 -18.89
C GLN A 91 -18.74 -7.93 -17.58
N ILE A 92 -19.36 -8.26 -16.44
CA ILE A 92 -18.85 -7.88 -15.11
C ILE A 92 -17.48 -8.52 -14.87
N ALA A 93 -17.32 -9.81 -15.19
CA ALA A 93 -16.04 -10.50 -15.09
C ALA A 93 -14.98 -9.85 -15.98
N LEU A 94 -15.35 -9.45 -17.20
CA LEU A 94 -14.45 -8.75 -18.14
C LEU A 94 -13.99 -7.39 -17.62
N PHE A 95 -14.85 -6.66 -16.90
CA PHE A 95 -14.50 -5.39 -16.26
C PHE A 95 -13.40 -5.58 -15.20
N PHE A 96 -13.51 -6.64 -14.39
CA PHE A 96 -12.59 -6.91 -13.28
C PHE A 96 -11.42 -7.84 -13.64
N GLU A 97 -11.37 -8.38 -14.85
CA GLU A 97 -10.37 -9.36 -15.33
C GLU A 97 -8.91 -8.93 -15.07
N ARG A 98 -8.65 -7.62 -15.18
CA ARG A 98 -7.29 -7.06 -15.04
C ARG A 98 -6.93 -6.63 -13.63
N VAL A 99 -7.86 -6.68 -12.68
CA VAL A 99 -7.62 -6.24 -11.30
C VAL A 99 -6.54 -7.12 -10.68
N LYS A 100 -5.48 -6.48 -10.18
CA LYS A 100 -4.38 -7.12 -9.45
C LYS A 100 -4.27 -6.62 -8.02
N ILE A 101 -4.81 -5.45 -7.72
CA ILE A 101 -4.74 -4.86 -6.39
C ILE A 101 -6.11 -4.37 -5.97
N LEU A 102 -6.48 -4.68 -4.72
CA LEU A 102 -7.58 -4.07 -4.02
C LEU A 102 -7.05 -3.34 -2.79
N SER A 103 -7.45 -2.10 -2.64
CA SER A 103 -7.08 -1.24 -1.51
C SER A 103 -8.33 -0.74 -0.79
N LEU A 104 -8.37 -0.93 0.52
CA LEU A 104 -9.42 -0.43 1.40
C LEU A 104 -8.81 0.57 2.38
N ARG A 105 -9.29 1.82 2.41
CA ARG A 105 -8.77 2.82 3.35
C ARG A 105 -9.82 3.76 3.86
N GLN A 106 -9.92 3.93 5.19
CA GLN A 106 -10.87 4.86 5.80
C GLN A 106 -12.30 4.63 5.33
N THR A 107 -12.67 3.39 5.06
CA THR A 107 -13.89 3.04 4.34
C THR A 107 -14.91 2.37 5.26
N ASP A 108 -16.18 2.69 5.05
CA ASP A 108 -17.35 2.13 5.74
C ASP A 108 -18.01 1.00 4.94
N VAL A 109 -17.33 0.45 3.92
CA VAL A 109 -17.80 -0.73 3.19
C VAL A 109 -17.97 -1.90 4.16
N ASN A 110 -19.18 -2.47 4.20
CA ASN A 110 -19.46 -3.66 4.99
C ASN A 110 -18.94 -4.94 4.33
N ALA A 111 -18.76 -6.00 5.13
CA ALA A 111 -18.14 -7.23 4.67
C ALA A 111 -18.94 -7.91 3.55
N LYS A 112 -20.28 -7.87 3.59
CA LYS A 112 -21.14 -8.47 2.56
C LYS A 112 -20.90 -7.83 1.18
N ASN A 113 -20.83 -6.50 1.12
CA ASN A 113 -20.59 -5.77 -0.12
C ASN A 113 -19.15 -5.93 -0.62
N LEU A 114 -18.18 -6.08 0.28
CA LEU A 114 -16.82 -6.43 -0.09
C LEU A 114 -16.75 -7.85 -0.67
N MET A 115 -17.43 -8.82 -0.06
CA MET A 115 -17.46 -10.21 -0.56
C MET A 115 -18.03 -10.29 -1.96
N LYS A 116 -19.12 -9.57 -2.25
CA LYS A 116 -19.65 -9.44 -3.61
C LYS A 116 -18.60 -8.96 -4.61
N LEU A 117 -17.69 -8.06 -4.22
CA LEU A 117 -16.57 -7.62 -5.07
C LEU A 117 -15.56 -8.75 -5.28
N LEU A 118 -15.09 -9.33 -4.18
CA LEU A 118 -14.06 -10.36 -4.18
C LEU A 118 -14.47 -11.61 -4.96
N GLU A 119 -15.77 -11.91 -5.02
CA GLU A 119 -16.34 -13.00 -5.83
C GLU A 119 -16.23 -12.75 -7.34
N ARG A 120 -16.05 -11.49 -7.78
CA ARG A 120 -15.85 -11.15 -9.20
C ARG A 120 -14.39 -11.23 -9.64
N PHE A 121 -13.46 -11.40 -8.71
CA PHE A 121 -12.03 -11.50 -9.02
C PHE A 121 -11.63 -12.94 -9.27
N THR A 122 -10.74 -13.14 -10.24
CA THR A 122 -10.13 -14.46 -10.52
C THR A 122 -8.79 -14.62 -9.81
N LEU A 123 -8.03 -13.53 -9.69
CA LEU A 123 -6.73 -13.50 -9.03
C LEU A 123 -6.50 -12.11 -8.46
N LEU A 124 -5.86 -12.04 -7.28
CA LEU A 124 -5.45 -10.80 -6.67
C LEU A 124 -3.99 -10.91 -6.26
N ALA A 125 -3.13 -10.01 -6.74
CA ALA A 125 -1.71 -10.02 -6.38
C ALA A 125 -1.46 -9.33 -5.04
N GLY A 126 -2.16 -8.21 -4.79
CA GLY A 126 -1.98 -7.38 -3.59
C GLY A 126 -3.31 -6.99 -2.94
N PHE A 127 -3.33 -6.99 -1.61
CA PHE A 127 -4.45 -6.47 -0.82
C PHE A 127 -3.91 -5.53 0.25
N THR A 128 -4.55 -4.38 0.44
CA THR A 128 -4.21 -3.45 1.53
C THR A 128 -5.48 -3.01 2.24
N CYS A 129 -5.41 -2.95 3.57
CA CYS A 129 -6.50 -2.50 4.40
C CYS A 129 -6.02 -1.57 5.53
N SER A 130 -6.68 -0.42 5.68
CA SER A 130 -6.47 0.51 6.77
C SER A 130 -7.77 1.18 7.20
N GLU A 131 -7.95 1.37 8.49
CA GLU A 131 -9.14 2.06 9.06
C GLU A 131 -10.48 1.54 8.49
N THR A 132 -10.74 0.24 8.66
CA THR A 132 -11.99 -0.45 8.31
C THR A 132 -12.72 -0.90 9.57
N ASN A 133 -14.04 -1.05 9.49
CA ASN A 133 -14.87 -1.42 10.64
C ASN A 133 -15.21 -2.92 10.73
N PHE A 134 -14.41 -3.78 10.09
CA PHE A 134 -14.67 -5.22 10.11
C PHE A 134 -14.37 -5.83 11.47
N ASN A 135 -15.28 -6.67 11.96
CA ASN A 135 -15.03 -7.48 13.14
C ASN A 135 -14.23 -8.75 12.79
N ARG A 136 -13.83 -9.50 13.83
CA ARG A 136 -13.01 -10.71 13.69
C ARG A 136 -13.64 -11.78 12.77
N ALA A 137 -14.95 -12.01 12.88
CA ALA A 137 -15.64 -13.01 12.07
C ALA A 137 -15.71 -12.58 10.59
N GLU A 138 -15.90 -11.29 10.35
CA GLU A 138 -15.85 -10.71 9.01
C GLU A 138 -14.44 -10.83 8.41
N TRP A 139 -13.39 -10.54 9.17
CA TRP A 139 -12.01 -10.72 8.73
C TRP A 139 -11.69 -12.17 8.38
N ALA A 140 -12.10 -13.13 9.20
CA ALA A 140 -11.92 -14.54 8.89
C ALA A 140 -12.61 -14.94 7.56
N MET A 141 -13.79 -14.39 7.27
CA MET A 141 -14.48 -14.61 6.00
C MET A 141 -13.71 -13.97 4.83
N ILE A 142 -13.26 -12.74 4.98
CA ILE A 142 -12.48 -12.00 3.96
C ILE A 142 -11.17 -12.74 3.66
N MET A 143 -10.39 -13.15 4.67
CA MET A 143 -9.12 -13.86 4.49
C MET A 143 -9.31 -15.20 3.78
N LYS A 144 -10.37 -15.96 4.10
CA LYS A 144 -10.72 -17.20 3.37
C LYS A 144 -10.99 -16.94 1.89
N GLN A 145 -11.61 -15.82 1.55
CA GLN A 145 -11.86 -15.47 0.15
C GLN A 145 -10.57 -15.01 -0.55
N LEU A 146 -9.76 -14.19 0.12
CA LEU A 146 -8.45 -13.77 -0.39
C LEU A 146 -7.51 -14.96 -0.64
N ARG A 147 -7.58 -16.01 0.18
CA ARG A 147 -6.86 -17.27 -0.05
C ARG A 147 -7.20 -17.89 -1.41
N LYS A 148 -8.48 -17.93 -1.79
CA LYS A 148 -8.92 -18.48 -3.08
C LYS A 148 -8.40 -17.66 -4.28
N LEU A 149 -8.10 -16.38 -4.06
CA LEU A 149 -7.57 -15.47 -5.08
C LEU A 149 -6.04 -15.55 -5.25
N ASN A 150 -5.37 -16.47 -4.53
CA ASN A 150 -3.92 -16.66 -4.56
C ASN A 150 -3.13 -15.38 -4.28
N LEU A 151 -3.48 -14.71 -3.17
CA LEU A 151 -2.85 -13.46 -2.75
C LEU A 151 -1.34 -13.60 -2.58
N ARG A 152 -0.56 -12.72 -3.23
CA ARG A 152 0.92 -12.73 -3.15
C ARG A 152 1.48 -11.82 -2.09
N GLY A 153 0.82 -10.68 -1.85
CA GLY A 153 1.25 -9.69 -0.88
C GLY A 153 0.08 -9.03 -0.16
N ILE A 154 0.31 -8.69 1.11
CA ILE A 154 -0.69 -8.03 1.95
C ILE A 154 -0.05 -6.89 2.75
N ASP A 155 -0.79 -5.79 2.88
CA ASP A 155 -0.48 -4.68 3.79
C ASP A 155 -1.51 -4.67 4.93
N LEU A 156 -1.04 -4.89 6.14
CA LEU A 156 -1.84 -4.96 7.36
C LEU A 156 -1.69 -3.65 8.15
N SER A 157 -2.79 -2.91 8.26
CA SER A 157 -2.88 -1.71 9.12
C SER A 157 -3.86 -1.84 10.28
N GLN A 158 -4.33 -3.06 10.52
CA GLN A 158 -5.15 -3.44 11.67
C GLN A 158 -4.64 -4.76 12.22
N ASN A 159 -4.93 -5.02 13.49
CA ASN A 159 -4.52 -6.26 14.14
C ASN A 159 -5.36 -7.46 13.65
N VAL A 160 -4.96 -8.02 12.51
CA VAL A 160 -5.53 -9.24 11.88
C VAL A 160 -4.45 -10.28 11.58
N VAL A 161 -3.40 -10.28 12.41
CA VAL A 161 -2.23 -11.17 12.26
C VAL A 161 -2.65 -12.63 12.36
N GLN A 162 -3.50 -12.95 13.34
CA GLN A 162 -3.98 -14.32 13.53
C GLN A 162 -4.78 -14.82 12.32
N GLU A 163 -5.73 -14.01 11.82
CA GLU A 163 -6.51 -14.38 10.63
C GLU A 163 -5.63 -14.47 9.38
N THR A 164 -4.60 -13.64 9.27
CA THR A 164 -3.63 -13.72 8.18
C THR A 164 -2.86 -15.04 8.26
N TYR A 165 -2.33 -15.39 9.43
CA TYR A 165 -1.63 -16.65 9.68
C TYR A 165 -2.50 -17.88 9.43
N ASP A 166 -3.76 -17.87 9.88
CA ASP A 166 -4.66 -19.03 9.77
C ASP A 166 -5.06 -19.35 8.32
N TYR A 167 -5.07 -18.35 7.43
CA TYR A 167 -5.70 -18.48 6.11
C TYR A 167 -4.81 -18.14 4.92
N LEU A 168 -3.75 -17.37 5.06
CA LEU A 168 -3.00 -16.82 3.94
C LEU A 168 -1.55 -17.28 3.89
N ASP A 169 -1.10 -17.62 2.68
CA ASP A 169 0.27 -17.99 2.35
C ASP A 169 0.93 -16.89 1.49
N VAL A 170 1.11 -15.70 2.07
CA VAL A 170 1.67 -14.54 1.35
C VAL A 170 3.19 -14.57 1.29
N SER A 171 3.73 -14.12 0.16
CA SER A 171 5.18 -13.94 -0.01
C SER A 171 5.67 -12.59 0.51
N LEU A 172 4.80 -11.57 0.49
CA LEU A 172 5.11 -10.21 0.90
C LEU A 172 4.17 -9.79 2.02
N LEU A 173 4.75 -9.35 3.13
CA LEU A 173 4.00 -8.78 4.24
C LEU A 173 4.48 -7.36 4.49
N LYS A 174 3.55 -6.41 4.51
CA LYS A 174 3.79 -5.06 4.97
C LYS A 174 2.97 -4.82 6.24
N LEU A 175 3.61 -4.28 7.26
CA LEU A 175 2.99 -3.82 8.50
C LEU A 175 3.09 -2.30 8.50
N SER A 176 1.95 -1.61 8.42
CA SER A 176 1.92 -0.15 8.27
C SER A 176 0.62 0.45 8.79
N GLY A 177 0.53 1.77 8.94
CA GLY A 177 -0.73 2.47 9.23
C GLY A 177 -1.10 2.51 10.72
N ASN A 178 -2.11 3.33 11.02
CA ASN A 178 -2.68 3.55 12.36
C ASN A 178 -4.04 2.84 12.45
N PRO A 179 -4.35 2.08 13.53
CA PRO A 179 -3.59 1.90 14.79
C PRO A 179 -2.36 1.01 14.69
N GLY A 180 -2.14 0.34 13.57
CA GLY A 180 -1.00 -0.54 13.37
C GLY A 180 -1.26 -1.94 13.91
N VAL A 181 -0.22 -2.76 13.84
CA VAL A 181 -0.27 -4.17 14.23
C VAL A 181 0.28 -4.33 15.64
N ASP A 182 -0.47 -5.07 16.48
CA ASP A 182 -0.03 -5.45 17.82
C ASP A 182 1.09 -6.50 17.72
N ILE A 183 2.28 -6.12 18.18
CA ILE A 183 3.47 -6.99 18.08
C ILE A 183 3.39 -8.21 18.99
N THR A 184 2.52 -8.19 20.01
CA THR A 184 2.39 -9.30 20.96
C THR A 184 1.82 -10.53 20.28
N GLU A 185 1.10 -10.39 19.17
CA GLU A 185 0.66 -11.51 18.34
C GLU A 185 1.84 -12.35 17.83
N PHE A 186 2.94 -11.73 17.43
CA PHE A 186 4.12 -12.45 16.92
C PHE A 186 4.89 -13.19 18.02
N THR A 187 4.74 -12.79 19.28
CA THR A 187 5.35 -13.48 20.44
C THR A 187 4.65 -14.79 20.79
N LYS A 188 3.49 -15.09 20.18
CA LYS A 188 2.69 -16.30 20.44
C LYS A 188 3.17 -17.54 19.67
N GLY A 189 4.33 -17.48 19.01
CA GLY A 189 4.90 -18.59 18.23
C GLY A 189 4.28 -18.72 16.84
N ILE A 190 3.85 -17.61 16.24
CA ILE A 190 3.38 -17.57 14.85
C ILE A 190 4.57 -17.76 13.90
N GLU A 191 4.44 -18.68 12.94
CA GLU A 191 5.44 -18.95 11.90
C GLU A 191 4.88 -18.69 10.50
N LEU A 192 5.27 -17.57 9.89
CA LEU A 192 4.88 -17.17 8.54
C LEU A 192 5.96 -17.56 7.53
N VAL A 193 6.14 -18.87 7.34
CA VAL A 193 7.24 -19.48 6.57
C VAL A 193 7.25 -19.13 5.07
N THR A 194 6.16 -18.60 4.53
CA THR A 194 6.02 -18.23 3.12
C THR A 194 6.50 -16.81 2.82
N VAL A 195 6.60 -15.96 3.85
CA VAL A 195 7.04 -14.58 3.73
C VAL A 195 8.53 -14.52 3.39
N ARG A 196 8.83 -13.86 2.27
CA ARG A 196 10.19 -13.60 1.76
C ARG A 196 10.56 -12.12 1.80
N THR A 197 9.57 -11.25 1.79
CA THR A 197 9.77 -9.80 1.91
C THR A 197 8.89 -9.27 3.04
N LEU A 198 9.52 -8.61 4.01
CA LEU A 198 8.88 -7.96 5.14
C LEU A 198 9.19 -6.46 5.08
N ILE A 199 8.13 -5.65 5.15
CA ILE A 199 8.21 -4.20 5.29
C ILE A 199 7.56 -3.82 6.61
N VAL A 200 8.27 -3.06 7.43
CA VAL A 200 7.81 -2.61 8.75
C VAL A 200 7.92 -1.09 8.76
N GLU A 201 6.80 -0.40 8.59
CA GLU A 201 6.78 1.07 8.48
C GLU A 201 6.15 1.74 9.70
N GLU A 202 5.10 1.15 10.28
CA GLU A 202 4.43 1.66 11.49
C GLU A 202 3.87 0.46 12.27
N LEU A 203 4.13 0.39 13.58
CA LEU A 203 3.60 -0.63 14.49
C LEU A 203 2.75 0.01 15.59
N PHE A 204 1.94 -0.79 16.27
CA PHE A 204 1.31 -0.34 17.50
C PHE A 204 2.41 -0.11 18.56
N TYR A 205 2.55 1.12 19.04
CA TYR A 205 3.64 1.56 19.93
C TYR A 205 3.54 1.08 21.38
N GLU A 206 2.53 0.27 21.72
CA GLU A 206 2.42 -0.32 23.05
C GLU A 206 2.74 -1.82 22.98
N PRO A 207 3.67 -2.33 23.82
CA PRO A 207 4.48 -1.59 24.80
C PRO A 207 5.55 -0.69 24.14
N ALA A 208 6.13 0.25 24.89
CA ALA A 208 7.11 1.24 24.37
C ALA A 208 8.30 0.61 23.61
N ASP A 209 8.69 -0.62 23.97
CA ASP A 209 9.76 -1.37 23.31
C ASP A 209 9.26 -2.27 22.16
N ALA A 210 8.06 -2.02 21.61
CA ALA A 210 7.38 -2.86 20.63
C ALA A 210 8.28 -3.22 19.44
N GLY A 211 8.96 -2.24 18.85
CA GLY A 211 9.86 -2.47 17.72
C GLY A 211 11.03 -3.40 18.06
N ARG A 212 11.62 -3.25 19.26
CA ARG A 212 12.70 -4.13 19.75
C ARG A 212 12.22 -5.54 20.05
N ILE A 213 11.05 -5.67 20.66
CA ILE A 213 10.42 -6.98 20.90
C ILE A 213 10.14 -7.66 19.56
N PHE A 214 9.63 -6.93 18.57
CA PHE A 214 9.37 -7.51 17.26
C PHE A 214 10.65 -7.95 16.56
N LEU A 215 11.72 -7.13 16.58
CA LEU A 215 13.04 -7.48 16.02
C LEU A 215 13.57 -8.80 16.57
N SER A 216 13.44 -9.06 17.88
CA SER A 216 13.93 -10.29 18.49
C SER A 216 13.17 -11.56 18.07
N HIS A 217 11.98 -11.40 17.47
CA HIS A 217 11.15 -12.52 17.01
C HIS A 217 11.20 -12.71 15.48
N ILE A 218 11.79 -11.78 14.71
CA ILE A 218 11.77 -11.84 13.22
C ILE A 218 12.32 -13.18 12.69
N CYS A 219 13.45 -13.66 13.20
CA CYS A 219 14.06 -14.90 12.71
C CYS A 219 13.16 -16.13 12.95
N ALA A 220 12.46 -16.17 14.09
CA ALA A 220 11.54 -17.27 14.41
C ALA A 220 10.24 -17.17 13.61
N THR A 221 9.68 -15.96 13.50
CA THR A 221 8.42 -15.73 12.79
C THR A 221 8.56 -15.85 11.27
N PHE A 222 9.67 -15.40 10.70
CA PHE A 222 9.89 -15.33 9.25
C PHE A 222 11.16 -16.08 8.83
N PRO A 223 11.24 -17.41 9.02
CA PRO A 223 12.48 -18.17 8.83
C PRO A 223 12.98 -18.23 7.38
N ARG A 224 12.20 -17.74 6.40
CA ARG A 224 12.57 -17.68 4.97
C ARG A 224 12.66 -16.25 4.42
N LEU A 225 12.77 -15.26 5.31
CA LEU A 225 12.90 -13.87 4.93
C LEU A 225 14.17 -13.65 4.09
N ARG A 226 14.06 -12.88 3.01
CA ARG A 226 15.16 -12.51 2.12
C ARG A 226 15.33 -11.00 2.00
N THR A 227 14.25 -10.26 2.13
CA THR A 227 14.23 -8.80 2.05
C THR A 227 13.57 -8.23 3.30
N LEU A 228 14.29 -7.37 4.02
CA LEU A 228 13.75 -6.59 5.14
C LEU A 228 13.82 -5.11 4.81
N ILE A 229 12.70 -4.40 4.90
CA ILE A 229 12.64 -2.95 4.90
C ILE A 229 12.12 -2.50 6.26
N TRP A 230 12.92 -1.71 6.96
CA TRP A 230 12.67 -1.27 8.32
C TRP A 230 12.61 0.26 8.36
N ASP A 231 11.44 0.82 8.68
CA ASP A 231 11.32 2.23 9.03
C ASP A 231 11.75 2.43 10.49
N TRP A 232 12.66 3.37 10.70
CA TRP A 232 13.15 3.74 12.01
C TRP A 232 12.06 4.29 12.92
N ASN A 233 10.98 4.86 12.36
CA ASN A 233 9.83 5.34 13.12
C ASN A 233 9.20 4.25 14.01
N VAL A 234 9.40 2.97 13.69
CA VAL A 234 8.96 1.82 14.50
C VAL A 234 9.67 1.74 15.86
N ILE A 235 10.85 2.35 15.96
CA ILE A 235 11.66 2.46 17.18
C ILE A 235 11.46 3.82 17.81
N ASP A 236 11.79 4.87 17.05
CA ASP A 236 11.73 6.25 17.50
C ASP A 236 11.52 7.16 16.27
N PRO A 237 10.60 8.13 16.31
CA PRO A 237 10.44 9.10 15.22
C PRO A 237 11.69 9.96 14.95
N GLU A 238 12.62 10.09 15.90
CA GLU A 238 13.88 10.81 15.74
C GLU A 238 15.10 9.89 15.96
N ILE A 239 15.91 9.71 14.93
CA ILE A 239 17.10 8.87 15.02
C ILE A 239 18.25 9.57 15.74
N VAL A 240 18.59 9.08 16.94
CA VAL A 240 19.71 9.57 17.77
C VAL A 240 20.71 8.44 18.03
N ILE A 241 21.99 8.66 17.75
CA ILE A 241 23.02 7.64 17.96
C ILE A 241 23.45 7.54 19.44
N ASN A 242 22.78 6.69 20.21
CA ASN A 242 23.13 6.32 21.59
C ASN A 242 23.44 4.81 21.70
N ASP A 243 23.73 4.31 22.90
CA ASP A 243 24.08 2.89 23.08
C ASP A 243 22.90 1.94 22.82
N ASP A 244 21.68 2.38 23.08
CA ASP A 244 20.47 1.62 22.77
C ASP A 244 20.24 1.49 21.26
N THR A 245 20.37 2.60 20.52
CA THR A 245 20.32 2.61 19.04
C THR A 245 21.39 1.71 18.44
N LYS A 246 22.63 1.73 18.98
CA LYS A 246 23.68 0.79 18.53
C LYS A 246 23.25 -0.65 18.74
N GLU A 247 22.59 -0.96 19.85
CA GLU A 247 22.12 -2.32 20.14
C GLU A 247 20.99 -2.76 19.20
N ILE A 248 20.06 -1.86 18.89
CA ILE A 248 19.00 -2.10 17.91
C ILE A 248 19.59 -2.35 16.51
N VAL A 249 20.57 -1.54 16.08
CA VAL A 249 21.24 -1.72 14.79
C VAL A 249 22.01 -3.04 14.74
N LYS A 250 22.63 -3.47 15.84
CA LYS A 250 23.24 -4.80 15.93
C LYS A 250 22.19 -5.90 15.80
N GLN A 251 21.03 -5.78 16.43
CA GLN A 251 19.94 -6.76 16.28
C GLN A 251 19.46 -6.85 14.83
N ILE A 252 19.27 -5.72 14.15
CA ILE A 252 18.98 -5.69 12.70
C ILE A 252 20.10 -6.39 11.90
N GLY A 253 21.37 -6.13 12.24
CA GLY A 253 22.53 -6.79 11.64
C GLY A 253 22.57 -8.31 11.88
N THR A 254 22.18 -8.76 13.08
CA THR A 254 22.03 -10.18 13.42
C THR A 254 20.95 -10.83 12.58
N VAL A 255 19.76 -10.21 12.46
CA VAL A 255 18.70 -10.69 11.56
C VAL A 255 19.21 -10.81 10.13
N ALA A 256 19.97 -9.82 9.65
CA ALA A 256 20.55 -9.84 8.31
C ALA A 256 21.52 -11.01 8.09
N THR A 257 22.29 -11.34 9.12
CA THR A 257 23.29 -12.41 9.08
C THR A 257 22.65 -13.79 9.21
N GLU A 258 21.76 -13.98 10.20
CA GLU A 258 21.11 -15.26 10.49
C GLU A 258 20.20 -15.73 9.36
N LEU A 259 19.45 -14.80 8.75
CA LEU A 259 18.56 -15.11 7.63
C LEU A 259 19.25 -14.99 6.26
N ALA A 260 20.54 -14.60 6.24
CA ALA A 260 21.30 -14.33 5.02
C ALA A 260 20.53 -13.43 4.04
N LEU A 261 20.06 -12.27 4.52
CA LEU A 261 19.20 -11.38 3.73
C LEU A 261 19.88 -10.97 2.42
N GLU A 262 19.14 -11.14 1.33
CA GLU A 262 19.53 -10.72 -0.02
C GLU A 262 19.49 -9.19 -0.15
N ALA A 263 18.59 -8.54 0.59
CA ALA A 263 18.47 -7.10 0.68
C ALA A 263 18.00 -6.64 2.08
N LEU A 264 18.60 -5.56 2.57
CA LEU A 264 18.19 -4.86 3.78
C LEU A 264 18.04 -3.38 3.46
N ALA A 265 16.96 -2.76 3.92
CA ALA A 265 16.81 -1.30 3.90
C ALA A 265 16.40 -0.77 5.28
N VAL A 266 17.05 0.32 5.72
CA VAL A 266 16.65 1.08 6.91
C VAL A 266 16.30 2.50 6.46
N VAL A 267 15.05 2.89 6.61
CA VAL A 267 14.52 4.22 6.25
C VAL A 267 14.41 5.06 7.51
N ALA A 268 14.82 6.33 7.47
CA ALA A 268 14.71 7.21 8.62
C ALA A 268 14.39 8.65 8.21
N TYR A 269 13.54 9.31 8.99
CA TYR A 269 13.37 10.75 8.93
C TYR A 269 14.63 11.44 9.48
N THR A 270 15.27 12.28 8.66
CA THR A 270 16.57 12.90 8.93
C THR A 270 16.59 14.38 8.49
N PRO A 271 15.82 15.26 9.13
CA PRO A 271 15.62 16.64 8.70
C PRO A 271 16.83 17.55 8.94
N ASN A 272 17.74 17.19 9.84
CA ASN A 272 18.81 18.04 10.34
C ASN A 272 20.17 17.32 10.31
N ASP A 273 21.26 18.03 10.61
CA ASP A 273 22.62 17.47 10.52
C ASP A 273 22.92 16.41 11.59
N GLU A 274 22.25 16.50 12.75
CA GLU A 274 22.38 15.53 13.85
C GLU A 274 21.81 14.17 13.46
N THR A 275 20.56 14.13 13.01
CA THR A 275 19.89 12.91 12.52
C THR A 275 20.61 12.33 11.29
N LYS A 276 21.17 13.18 10.41
CA LYS A 276 22.02 12.76 9.28
C LYS A 276 23.34 12.14 9.74
N TYR A 277 23.93 12.65 10.81
CA TYR A 277 25.10 12.04 11.42
C TYR A 277 24.74 10.68 12.05
N SER A 278 23.61 10.59 12.76
CA SER A 278 23.15 9.34 13.37
C SER A 278 22.96 8.23 12.34
N ILE A 279 22.26 8.48 11.22
CA ILE A 279 22.06 7.46 10.17
C ILE A 279 23.37 7.06 9.46
N GLN A 280 24.37 7.95 9.37
CA GLN A 280 25.70 7.59 8.89
C GLN A 280 26.38 6.57 9.81
N GLN A 281 26.21 6.70 11.13
CA GLN A 281 26.75 5.71 12.08
C GLN A 281 26.00 4.38 11.97
N VAL A 282 24.68 4.40 11.77
CA VAL A 282 23.89 3.18 11.48
C VAL A 282 24.45 2.47 10.26
N ALA A 283 24.66 3.19 9.15
CA ALA A 283 25.25 2.63 7.94
C ALA A 283 26.63 2.01 8.21
N ARG A 284 27.50 2.68 8.98
CA ARG A 284 28.82 2.16 9.34
C ARG A 284 28.74 0.87 10.17
N ILE A 285 27.87 0.81 11.18
CA ILE A 285 27.70 -0.40 12.00
C ILE A 285 27.24 -1.58 11.12
N LEU A 286 26.28 -1.34 10.22
CA LEU A 286 25.76 -2.38 9.33
C LEU A 286 26.80 -2.95 8.36
N THR A 287 27.89 -2.23 8.04
CA THR A 287 28.97 -2.78 7.18
C THR A 287 29.63 -4.03 7.75
N SER A 288 29.57 -4.22 9.07
CA SER A 288 30.11 -5.40 9.75
C SER A 288 29.20 -6.64 9.63
N TYR A 289 27.94 -6.46 9.21
CA TYR A 289 26.92 -7.51 9.20
C TYR A 289 26.43 -7.86 7.81
N THR A 290 26.46 -6.92 6.86
CA THR A 290 25.91 -7.11 5.53
C THR A 290 26.76 -6.40 4.47
N PRO A 291 26.97 -7.01 3.29
CA PRO A 291 27.82 -6.42 2.27
C PRO A 291 27.14 -5.26 1.53
N ASN A 292 27.97 -4.48 0.82
CA ASN A 292 27.54 -3.45 -0.13
C ASN A 292 26.60 -2.38 0.45
N VAL A 293 26.83 -1.97 1.70
CA VAL A 293 26.04 -0.92 2.38
C VAL A 293 26.20 0.42 1.66
N GLN A 294 25.09 1.07 1.36
CA GLN A 294 25.01 2.38 0.73
C GLN A 294 24.03 3.26 1.49
N LEU A 295 24.42 4.49 1.78
CA LEU A 295 23.55 5.51 2.37
C LEU A 295 23.14 6.49 1.28
N HIS A 296 21.84 6.73 1.15
CA HIS A 296 21.27 7.71 0.24
C HIS A 296 20.38 8.69 1.02
N GLN A 297 20.30 9.92 0.52
CA GLN A 297 19.44 10.96 1.06
C GLN A 297 18.43 11.37 0.00
N PHE A 298 17.19 11.59 0.39
CA PHE A 298 16.11 11.98 -0.51
C PHE A 298 15.12 12.91 0.19
N SER A 299 14.24 13.51 -0.60
CA SER A 299 13.13 14.31 -0.10
C SER A 299 11.81 13.65 -0.45
N SER A 300 10.82 13.66 0.45
CA SER A 300 9.49 13.12 0.15
C SER A 300 8.75 13.97 -0.89
N LYS A 301 7.78 13.40 -1.62
CA LYS A 301 6.89 14.17 -2.52
C LYS A 301 6.17 15.29 -1.75
N GLY A 302 5.94 16.42 -2.43
CA GLY A 302 5.27 17.60 -1.85
C GLY A 302 6.23 18.66 -1.29
N ILE A 303 7.52 18.34 -1.13
CA ILE A 303 8.54 19.32 -0.74
C ILE A 303 9.28 19.79 -2.00
N SER A 304 8.85 20.92 -2.55
CA SER A 304 9.32 21.45 -3.85
C SER A 304 10.74 22.02 -3.80
N ASN A 305 11.21 22.50 -2.64
CA ASN A 305 12.50 23.22 -2.49
C ASN A 305 13.36 22.76 -1.28
N GLY A 306 13.11 21.57 -0.72
CA GLY A 306 13.66 21.20 0.59
C GLY A 306 14.99 20.44 0.54
N LYS A 307 15.86 20.73 1.52
CA LYS A 307 16.95 19.86 1.95
C LYS A 307 16.41 18.42 2.11
N HIS A 308 17.21 17.42 1.74
CA HIS A 308 16.87 16.03 2.01
C HIS A 308 16.49 15.86 3.49
N ASN A 309 15.28 15.34 3.71
CA ASN A 309 14.67 15.15 5.02
C ASN A 309 14.45 13.66 5.33
N PHE A 310 14.76 12.76 4.40
CA PHE A 310 14.81 11.33 4.62
C PHE A 310 16.16 10.77 4.18
N SER A 311 16.56 9.69 4.85
CA SER A 311 17.73 8.91 4.52
C SER A 311 17.33 7.43 4.44
N ILE A 312 17.99 6.69 3.56
CA ILE A 312 17.84 5.24 3.45
C ILE A 312 19.22 4.59 3.40
N VAL A 313 19.44 3.61 4.26
CA VAL A 313 20.58 2.69 4.18
C VAL A 313 20.11 1.45 3.43
N ILE A 314 20.77 1.11 2.32
CA ILE A 314 20.48 -0.08 1.51
C ILE A 314 21.70 -0.99 1.52
N ALA A 315 21.51 -2.28 1.80
CA ALA A 315 22.56 -3.27 1.86
C ALA A 315 22.13 -4.62 1.26
N GLY A 316 23.06 -5.56 1.14
CA GLY A 316 22.83 -6.91 0.61
C GLY A 316 23.43 -7.15 -0.77
N THR A 317 23.32 -8.40 -1.24
CA THR A 317 23.97 -8.91 -2.44
C THR A 317 23.08 -8.87 -3.68
N ASN A 318 21.75 -8.83 -3.53
CA ASN A 318 20.84 -8.84 -4.67
C ASN A 318 20.71 -7.44 -5.29
N LEU A 319 21.48 -7.19 -6.35
CA LEU A 319 21.51 -5.92 -7.05
C LEU A 319 20.15 -5.52 -7.65
N HIS A 320 19.35 -6.49 -8.10
CA HIS A 320 18.05 -6.21 -8.69
C HIS A 320 17.08 -5.64 -7.64
N ILE A 321 16.92 -6.34 -6.51
CA ILE A 321 16.03 -5.91 -5.42
C ILE A 321 16.48 -4.54 -4.88
N ARG A 322 17.78 -4.34 -4.67
CA ARG A 322 18.32 -3.05 -4.21
C ARG A 322 18.02 -1.90 -5.16
N ARG A 323 18.10 -2.12 -6.49
CA ARG A 323 17.72 -1.11 -7.48
C ARG A 323 16.23 -0.78 -7.43
N GLN A 324 15.37 -1.78 -7.22
CA GLN A 324 13.93 -1.55 -7.03
C GLN A 324 13.65 -0.71 -5.78
N ILE A 325 14.34 -0.97 -4.67
CA ILE A 325 14.24 -0.16 -3.44
C ILE A 325 14.69 1.28 -3.73
N MET A 326 15.82 1.48 -4.40
CA MET A 326 16.29 2.82 -4.79
C MET A 326 15.26 3.56 -5.65
N GLN A 327 14.69 2.89 -6.66
CA GLN A 327 13.69 3.48 -7.53
C GLN A 327 12.46 3.93 -6.73
N MET A 328 11.89 3.05 -5.89
CA MET A 328 10.68 3.34 -5.12
C MET A 328 10.87 4.46 -4.09
N TYR A 329 11.96 4.43 -3.32
CA TYR A 329 12.16 5.38 -2.22
C TYR A 329 12.82 6.68 -2.67
N ILE A 330 13.86 6.60 -3.50
CA ILE A 330 14.71 7.75 -3.85
C ILE A 330 14.18 8.46 -5.10
N GLU A 331 14.08 7.75 -6.22
CA GLU A 331 13.71 8.34 -7.51
C GLU A 331 12.25 8.78 -7.51
N GLU A 332 11.37 7.94 -6.98
CA GLU A 332 9.95 8.23 -6.85
C GLU A 332 9.61 9.00 -5.58
N ARG A 333 10.57 9.24 -4.68
CA ARG A 333 10.40 10.06 -3.48
C ARG A 333 9.28 9.57 -2.55
N SER A 334 9.08 8.26 -2.46
CA SER A 334 8.01 7.63 -1.66
C SER A 334 8.57 7.08 -0.34
N THR A 335 8.05 7.56 0.78
CA THR A 335 8.44 7.05 2.12
C THR A 335 7.67 5.80 2.51
N MET A 336 6.52 5.56 1.88
CA MET A 336 5.70 4.37 2.07
C MET A 336 5.19 3.89 0.69
N PRO A 337 6.02 3.16 -0.08
CA PRO A 337 5.62 2.67 -1.39
C PRO A 337 4.35 1.80 -1.31
N PRO A 338 3.45 1.89 -2.29
CA PRO A 338 2.24 1.09 -2.32
C PRO A 338 2.58 -0.39 -2.60
N ILE A 339 1.72 -1.29 -2.11
CA ILE A 339 1.91 -2.75 -2.22
C ILE A 339 2.21 -3.22 -3.65
N GLY A 340 1.61 -2.56 -4.66
CA GLY A 340 1.82 -2.90 -6.06
C GLY A 340 3.24 -2.66 -6.59
N LYS A 341 3.98 -1.71 -6.00
CA LYS A 341 5.40 -1.53 -6.32
C LYS A 341 6.25 -2.49 -5.50
N LEU A 342 5.94 -2.65 -4.21
CA LEU A 342 6.66 -3.56 -3.32
C LEU A 342 6.62 -5.02 -3.81
N LEU A 343 5.54 -5.43 -4.46
CA LEU A 343 5.40 -6.75 -5.09
C LEU A 343 6.54 -7.08 -6.08
N GLN A 344 7.19 -6.07 -6.67
CA GLN A 344 8.36 -6.25 -7.55
C GLN A 344 9.60 -6.78 -6.81
N LEU A 345 9.62 -6.73 -5.47
CA LEU A 345 10.69 -7.27 -4.64
C LEU A 345 10.66 -8.81 -4.56
N ASN A 346 9.51 -9.43 -4.83
CA ASN A 346 9.31 -10.88 -4.73
C ASN A 346 9.27 -11.62 -6.07
N ALA A 347 9.11 -10.92 -7.19
CA ALA A 347 8.96 -11.57 -8.49
C ALA A 347 9.35 -10.66 -9.66
N ASN A 348 9.99 -11.26 -10.67
CA ASN A 348 10.22 -10.65 -11.99
C ASN A 348 8.96 -10.67 -12.89
N GLU A 349 7.86 -11.29 -12.44
CA GLU A 349 6.71 -11.64 -13.29
C GLU A 349 5.42 -10.87 -12.96
N ILE A 350 5.44 -9.93 -12.02
CA ILE A 350 4.26 -9.10 -11.77
C ILE A 350 4.24 -8.00 -12.84
N PRO A 351 3.20 -7.94 -13.69
CA PRO A 351 3.10 -6.90 -14.70
C PRO A 351 3.26 -5.54 -14.05
N GLN A 352 3.99 -4.64 -14.70
CA GLN A 352 4.16 -3.29 -14.21
C GLN A 352 2.77 -2.65 -14.06
N ILE A 353 2.36 -2.27 -12.84
CA ILE A 353 1.04 -1.66 -12.58
C ILE A 353 1.12 -0.13 -12.68
N TYR A 354 2.32 0.43 -12.53
CA TYR A 354 2.59 1.87 -12.46
C TYR A 354 3.62 2.29 -13.51
N PRO A 355 3.55 3.52 -14.09
CA PRO A 355 2.55 4.55 -13.80
C PRO A 355 1.15 4.15 -14.28
N ALA A 356 0.11 4.69 -13.65
CA ALA A 356 -1.28 4.36 -13.97
C ALA A 356 -2.11 5.63 -14.13
N LEU A 357 -3.15 5.55 -14.95
CA LEU A 357 -4.18 6.59 -15.00
C LEU A 357 -5.08 6.47 -13.77
N THR A 358 -5.19 7.52 -12.96
CA THR A 358 -6.08 7.53 -11.79
C THR A 358 -7.41 8.18 -12.14
N ILE A 359 -8.50 7.53 -11.75
CA ILE A 359 -9.87 8.00 -11.94
C ILE A 359 -10.60 7.90 -10.61
N ASP A 360 -11.12 9.02 -10.14
CA ASP A 360 -11.99 9.06 -8.98
C ASP A 360 -13.46 9.04 -9.41
N PHE A 361 -14.24 8.14 -8.82
CA PHE A 361 -15.67 8.00 -9.03
C PHE A 361 -16.44 8.22 -7.72
N ALA A 362 -17.48 9.06 -7.77
CA ALA A 362 -18.30 9.44 -6.61
C ALA A 362 -19.80 9.13 -6.73
N GLY A 363 -20.22 8.43 -7.78
CA GLY A 363 -21.60 7.94 -7.92
C GLY A 363 -22.19 8.25 -9.28
N PHE A 364 -23.40 7.73 -9.51
CA PHE A 364 -24.15 7.93 -10.75
C PHE A 364 -25.01 9.20 -10.76
N ASP A 365 -25.27 9.79 -9.58
CA ASP A 365 -26.01 11.06 -9.44
C ASP A 365 -25.06 12.25 -9.69
N ASN A 366 -24.98 12.69 -10.95
CA ASN A 366 -24.14 13.81 -11.35
C ASN A 366 -24.50 15.12 -10.67
N ASP A 367 -25.79 15.37 -10.42
CA ASP A 367 -26.23 16.62 -9.82
C ASP A 367 -25.78 16.68 -8.36
N HIS A 368 -25.89 15.57 -7.64
CA HIS A 368 -25.33 15.48 -6.29
C HIS A 368 -23.82 15.66 -6.28
N VAL A 369 -23.07 14.98 -7.17
CA VAL A 369 -21.61 15.09 -7.25
C VAL A 369 -21.20 16.55 -7.52
N LYS A 370 -21.85 17.22 -8.48
CA LYS A 370 -21.57 18.63 -8.81
C LYS A 370 -21.92 19.58 -7.67
N GLN A 371 -23.04 19.35 -6.97
CA GLN A 371 -23.43 20.15 -5.81
C GLN A 371 -22.36 20.07 -4.71
N VAL A 372 -21.85 18.88 -4.41
CA VAL A 372 -20.77 18.70 -3.42
C VAL A 372 -19.50 19.44 -3.87
N LEU A 373 -19.10 19.31 -5.13
CA LEU A 373 -17.92 19.99 -5.67
C LEU A 373 -18.05 21.53 -5.63
N ASN A 374 -19.23 22.07 -5.95
CA ASN A 374 -19.51 23.51 -5.91
C ASN A 374 -19.56 24.04 -4.48
N PHE A 375 -20.10 23.27 -3.53
CA PHE A 375 -20.10 23.64 -2.12
C PHE A 375 -18.67 23.78 -1.58
N GLU A 376 -17.76 22.88 -1.94
CA GLU A 376 -16.35 23.00 -1.55
C GLU A 376 -15.65 24.21 -2.16
N ALA A 377 -15.99 24.58 -3.39
CA ALA A 377 -15.42 25.75 -4.06
C ALA A 377 -15.83 27.06 -3.37
N ASN A 378 -17.04 27.10 -2.79
CA ASN A 378 -17.57 28.27 -2.07
C ASN A 378 -17.20 28.32 -0.59
N ALA A 379 -16.71 27.20 -0.03
CA ALA A 379 -16.30 27.11 1.38
C ALA A 379 -14.80 27.43 1.60
N LYS A 380 -14.03 27.60 0.52
CA LYS A 380 -12.66 28.13 0.51
C LYS A 380 -12.69 29.61 0.13
#